data_AF-H5SN48-F1
#
_entry.id   AF-H5SN48-F1
#
_cell.length_a   1.000
_cell.length_b   1.000
_cell.length_c   1.000
_cell.angle_alpha   90.00
_cell.angle_beta   90.00
_cell.angle_gamma   90.00
#
_symmetry.space_group_name_H-M   'P 1'
#
loop_
_entity.id
_entity.type
_entity.pdbx_description
1 polymer ?
#
loop_
_entity_poly.entity_id
_entity_poly.type
_entity_poly.pdbx_seq_one_letter_code
_entity_poly.pdbx_strand_id
1 'polypeptide(L)'
;MKNSILEQLVFEPGRLVYKDVRYMFIRPEVIVTLQKALEAEVGPEKCGQMMMAAGNVGGSKSSQRYKEVFGYNEQQIVEFMCRMGGEIGWGVFRLQHLDVAGGEMVIEVSDSPFAAAYGPAQTGVCHLIRGVLAGMGAGIFGGEVTSTETACTATGAATCRFEVRRL
;
A
#
# COMPACT_ATOMS: atom_id res chain seq x y z
N MET A 1 22.00 -6.96 -0.26
CA MET A 1 20.92 -6.61 0.70
C MET A 1 20.26 -7.90 1.15
N LYS A 2 19.93 -8.04 2.44
CA LYS A 2 19.13 -9.16 2.96
C LYS A 2 17.66 -8.75 2.96
N ASN A 3 16.76 -9.68 2.65
CA ASN A 3 15.32 -9.46 2.66
C ASN A 3 14.73 -10.20 3.86
N SER A 4 14.44 -9.46 4.94
CA SER A 4 14.06 -10.03 6.23
C SER A 4 12.67 -10.67 6.24
N ILE A 5 11.78 -10.24 5.34
CA ILE A 5 10.47 -10.86 5.17
C ILE A 5 10.61 -12.20 4.45
N LEU A 6 11.36 -12.26 3.33
CA LEU A 6 11.54 -13.49 2.57
C LEU A 6 12.34 -14.55 3.35
N GLU A 7 13.30 -14.16 4.19
CA GLU A 7 14.04 -15.07 5.07
C GLU A 7 13.13 -15.80 6.09
N GLN A 8 11.98 -15.22 6.41
CA GLN A 8 10.99 -15.77 7.34
C GLN A 8 9.71 -16.26 6.64
N LEU A 9 9.65 -16.17 5.31
CA LEU A 9 8.51 -16.63 4.54
C LEU A 9 8.52 -18.15 4.48
N VAL A 10 7.49 -18.77 5.06
CA VAL A 10 7.32 -20.22 5.06
C VAL A 10 6.57 -20.63 3.79
N PHE A 11 7.16 -21.55 3.04
CA PHE A 11 6.50 -22.23 1.93
C PHE A 11 6.00 -23.60 2.37
N GLU A 12 4.70 -23.84 2.12
CA GLU A 12 4.08 -25.16 2.10
C GLU A 12 3.45 -25.36 0.71
N PRO A 13 3.22 -26.60 0.25
CA PRO A 13 2.53 -26.82 -1.03
C PRO A 13 1.23 -26.00 -1.14
N GLY A 14 1.23 -25.02 -2.05
CA GLY A 14 0.09 -24.11 -2.28
C GLY A 14 -0.07 -22.94 -1.30
N ARG A 15 0.87 -22.70 -0.39
CA ARG A 15 0.78 -21.64 0.64
C ARG A 15 2.12 -20.94 0.85
N LEU A 16 2.07 -19.61 0.88
CA LEU A 16 3.16 -18.77 1.39
C LEU A 16 2.64 -18.10 2.66
N VAL A 17 3.37 -18.21 3.77
CA VAL A 17 2.92 -17.70 5.07
C VAL A 17 4.04 -16.93 5.74
N TYR A 18 3.74 -15.71 6.20
CA TYR A 18 4.63 -14.92 7.02
C TYR A 18 3.88 -14.51 8.30
N LYS A 19 4.37 -14.94 9.47
CA LYS A 19 3.76 -14.66 10.79
C LYS A 19 2.24 -14.92 10.82
N ASP A 20 1.83 -16.11 10.37
CA ASP A 20 0.44 -16.58 10.24
C ASP A 20 -0.42 -15.87 9.17
N VAL A 21 0.15 -14.91 8.43
CA VAL A 21 -0.54 -14.22 7.34
C VAL A 21 -0.23 -14.94 6.02
N ARG A 22 -1.28 -15.33 5.29
CA ARG A 22 -1.14 -15.97 3.98
C ARG A 22 -0.88 -14.91 2.90
N TYR A 23 0.14 -15.15 2.10
CA TYR A 23 0.51 -14.38 0.92
C TYR A 23 0.29 -15.20 -0.36
N MET A 24 0.22 -14.50 -1.49
CA MET A 24 0.26 -15.10 -2.82
C MET A 24 1.20 -14.29 -3.71
N PHE A 25 1.93 -14.96 -4.60
CA PHE A 25 2.59 -14.27 -5.69
C PHE A 25 1.60 -14.04 -6.82
N ILE A 26 1.45 -12.78 -7.22
CA ILE A 26 0.62 -12.37 -8.33
C ILE A 26 1.39 -11.36 -9.18
N ARG A 27 1.27 -11.49 -10.49
CA ARG A 27 1.87 -10.56 -11.44
C ARG A 27 1.14 -9.21 -11.41
N PRO A 28 1.84 -8.07 -11.37
CA PRO A 28 1.21 -6.75 -11.38
C PRO A 28 0.26 -6.54 -12.57
N GLU A 29 0.58 -7.11 -13.73
CA GLU A 29 -0.26 -7.03 -14.93
C GLU A 29 -1.65 -7.63 -14.72
N VAL A 30 -1.77 -8.70 -13.93
CA VAL A 30 -3.08 -9.31 -13.63
C VAL A 30 -3.96 -8.33 -12.86
N ILE A 31 -3.39 -7.66 -11.87
CA ILE A 31 -4.09 -6.67 -11.05
C ILE A 31 -4.44 -5.43 -11.87
N VAL A 32 -3.53 -4.95 -12.70
CA VAL A 32 -3.75 -3.79 -13.56
C VAL A 32 -4.76 -4.07 -14.67
N THR A 33 -4.74 -5.25 -15.28
CA THR A 33 -5.76 -5.63 -16.26
C THR A 33 -7.14 -5.72 -15.61
N LEU A 34 -7.22 -6.24 -14.38
CA LEU A 34 -8.46 -6.20 -13.59
C LEU A 34 -8.91 -4.74 -13.34
N GLN A 35 -7.98 -3.87 -12.94
CA GLN A 35 -8.27 -2.44 -12.75
C GLN A 35 -8.83 -1.82 -14.03
N LYS A 36 -8.16 -1.95 -15.17
CA LYS A 36 -8.60 -1.40 -16.46
C LYS A 36 -9.96 -1.95 -16.91
N ALA A 37 -10.21 -3.24 -16.66
CA ALA A 37 -11.51 -3.85 -16.95
C ALA A 37 -12.62 -3.22 -16.08
N LEU A 38 -12.35 -2.97 -14.80
CA LEU A 38 -13.29 -2.27 -13.90
C LEU A 38 -13.46 -0.80 -14.30
N GLU A 39 -12.39 -0.11 -14.67
CA GLU A 39 -12.45 1.28 -15.15
C GLU A 39 -13.36 1.42 -16.38
N ALA A 40 -13.31 0.44 -17.29
CA ALA A 40 -14.19 0.40 -18.46
C ALA A 40 -15.67 0.17 -18.12
N GLU A 41 -15.95 -0.54 -17.03
CA GLU A 41 -17.33 -0.90 -16.63
C GLU A 41 -17.97 0.17 -15.73
N VAL A 42 -17.26 0.63 -14.69
CA VAL A 42 -17.82 1.51 -13.65
C VAL A 42 -17.26 2.93 -13.68
N GLY A 43 -16.35 3.21 -14.61
CA GLY A 43 -15.61 4.47 -14.68
C GLY A 43 -14.42 4.51 -13.71
N PRO A 44 -13.44 5.38 -13.97
CA PRO A 44 -12.17 5.41 -13.24
C PRO A 44 -12.33 5.82 -11.77
N GLU A 45 -13.23 6.76 -11.47
CA GLU A 45 -13.43 7.22 -10.10
C GLU A 45 -13.99 6.11 -9.20
N LYS A 46 -15.04 5.42 -9.66
CA LYS A 46 -15.66 4.34 -8.89
C LYS A 46 -14.72 3.14 -8.76
N CYS A 47 -14.00 2.79 -9.82
CA CYS A 47 -12.94 1.78 -9.78
C CYS A 47 -11.90 2.11 -8.72
N GLY A 48 -11.41 3.36 -8.69
CA GLY A 48 -10.45 3.82 -7.70
C GLY A 48 -10.94 3.66 -6.25
N GLN A 49 -12.22 3.98 -5.98
CA GLN A 49 -12.83 3.74 -4.67
C GLN A 49 -12.87 2.26 -4.30
N MET A 50 -13.25 1.39 -5.24
CA MET A 50 -13.33 -0.06 -5.02
C MET A 50 -11.96 -0.68 -4.77
N MET A 51 -10.96 -0.30 -5.57
CA MET A 51 -9.58 -0.77 -5.42
C MET A 51 -8.95 -0.26 -4.12
N MET A 52 -9.23 0.99 -3.73
CA MET A 52 -8.81 1.54 -2.45
C MET A 52 -9.45 0.77 -1.27
N ALA A 53 -10.74 0.44 -1.34
CA ALA A 53 -11.39 -0.37 -0.31
C ALA A 53 -10.74 -1.77 -0.17
N ALA A 54 -10.37 -2.41 -1.29
CA ALA A 54 -9.66 -3.68 -1.28
C ALA A 54 -8.28 -3.59 -0.60
N GLY A 55 -7.51 -2.54 -0.92
CA GLY A 55 -6.21 -2.29 -0.29
C GLY A 55 -6.30 -2.00 1.20
N ASN A 56 -7.36 -1.31 1.65
CA ASN A 56 -7.58 -0.97 3.06
C ASN A 56 -7.58 -2.21 3.96
N VAL A 57 -8.26 -3.28 3.55
CA VAL A 57 -8.32 -4.53 4.32
C VAL A 57 -6.92 -5.09 4.57
N GLY A 58 -6.05 -5.06 3.55
CA GLY A 58 -4.67 -5.54 3.66
C GLY A 58 -3.81 -4.67 4.60
N GLY A 59 -3.92 -3.34 4.46
CA GLY A 59 -3.19 -2.39 5.30
C GLY A 59 -3.60 -2.43 6.78
N SER A 60 -4.91 -2.46 7.04
CA SER A 60 -5.47 -2.52 8.40
C SER A 60 -5.04 -3.81 9.13
N LYS A 61 -5.24 -4.98 8.50
CA LYS A 61 -4.89 -6.26 9.13
C LYS A 61 -3.40 -6.40 9.39
N SER A 62 -2.56 -6.01 8.43
CA SER A 62 -1.11 -6.11 8.55
C SER A 62 -0.57 -5.18 9.63
N SER A 63 -0.98 -3.91 9.60
CA SER A 63 -0.50 -2.93 10.57
C SER A 63 -0.90 -3.29 12.01
N GLN A 64 -2.16 -3.69 12.24
CA GLN A 64 -2.62 -4.16 13.56
C GLN A 64 -1.84 -5.38 14.04
N ARG A 65 -1.79 -6.45 13.21
CA ARG A 65 -1.11 -7.71 13.58
C ARG A 65 0.36 -7.50 13.88
N TYR A 66 1.08 -6.76 13.05
CA TYR A 66 2.52 -6.57 13.24
C TYR A 66 2.82 -5.58 14.37
N LYS A 67 1.96 -4.58 14.59
CA LYS A 67 2.08 -3.71 15.77
C LYS A 67 1.99 -4.53 17.06
N GLU A 68 1.03 -5.44 17.14
CA GLU A 68 0.88 -6.36 18.28
C GLU A 68 2.04 -7.35 18.41
N VAL A 69 2.37 -8.08 17.33
CA VAL A 69 3.40 -9.14 17.35
C VAL A 69 4.77 -8.60 17.75
N PHE A 70 5.10 -7.38 17.34
CA PHE A 70 6.41 -6.77 17.60
C PHE A 70 6.40 -5.74 18.73
N GLY A 71 5.23 -5.41 19.30
CA GLY A 71 5.10 -4.38 20.34
C GLY A 71 5.51 -2.98 19.85
N TYR A 72 5.21 -2.65 18.59
CA TYR A 72 5.59 -1.37 17.99
C TYR A 72 4.69 -0.20 18.42
N ASN A 73 5.27 0.99 18.53
CA ASN A 73 4.53 2.25 18.53
C ASN A 73 4.14 2.68 17.09
N GLU A 74 3.46 3.82 16.96
CA GLU A 74 2.96 4.38 15.71
C GLU A 74 4.08 4.64 14.67
N GLN A 75 5.20 5.25 15.09
CA GLN A 75 6.34 5.50 14.21
C GLN A 75 6.95 4.18 13.72
N GLN A 76 7.19 3.25 14.65
CA GLN A 76 7.83 1.97 14.36
C GLN A 76 7.00 1.10 13.41
N ILE A 77 5.66 1.10 13.55
CA ILE A 77 4.81 0.34 12.63
C ILE A 77 4.80 0.95 11.22
N VAL A 78 4.83 2.28 11.08
CA VAL A 78 4.93 2.94 9.77
C VAL A 78 6.25 2.59 9.09
N GLU A 79 7.37 2.72 9.81
CA GLU A 79 8.69 2.38 9.29
C GLU A 79 8.78 0.91 8.90
N PHE A 80 8.22 0.02 9.74
CA PHE A 80 8.15 -1.41 9.45
C PHE A 80 7.33 -1.68 8.17
N MET A 81 6.16 -1.06 8.02
CA MET A 81 5.29 -1.25 6.85
C MET A 81 5.94 -0.72 5.56
N CYS A 82 6.63 0.42 5.63
CA CYS A 82 7.41 0.95 4.49
C CYS A 82 8.50 -0.02 4.05
N ARG A 83 9.30 -0.52 5.01
CA ARG A 83 10.35 -1.51 4.74
C ARG A 83 9.76 -2.80 4.18
N MET A 84 8.72 -3.32 4.83
CA MET A 84 8.03 -4.54 4.42
C MET A 84 7.50 -4.41 3.00
N GLY A 85 6.86 -3.29 2.64
CA GLY A 85 6.37 -3.01 1.29
C GLY A 85 7.46 -3.15 0.23
N GLY A 86 8.65 -2.61 0.50
CA GLY A 86 9.83 -2.80 -0.36
C GLY A 86 10.29 -4.24 -0.44
N GLU A 87 10.35 -4.93 0.71
CA GLU A 87 10.79 -6.32 0.79
C GLU A 87 9.82 -7.32 0.13
N ILE A 88 8.53 -6.97 -0.01
CA ILE A 88 7.54 -7.81 -0.71
C ILE A 88 7.21 -7.33 -2.13
N GLY A 89 7.96 -6.38 -2.66
CA GLY A 89 7.88 -5.96 -4.07
C GLY A 89 6.74 -4.99 -4.41
N TRP A 90 6.25 -4.20 -3.44
CA TRP A 90 5.22 -3.18 -3.66
C TRP A 90 5.79 -1.80 -4.07
N GLY A 91 7.09 -1.75 -4.40
CA GLY A 91 7.85 -0.54 -4.63
C GLY A 91 8.63 -0.10 -3.40
N VAL A 92 9.47 0.93 -3.53
CA VAL A 92 10.32 1.43 -2.45
C VAL A 92 9.63 2.58 -1.73
N PHE A 93 9.09 2.30 -0.55
CA PHE A 93 8.38 3.26 0.29
C PHE A 93 9.35 4.09 1.11
N ARG A 94 9.11 5.41 1.17
CA ARG A 94 9.81 6.36 2.02
C ARG A 94 8.80 7.20 2.79
N LEU A 95 8.91 7.19 4.11
CA LEU A 95 8.16 8.10 4.98
C LEU A 95 8.81 9.48 4.90
N GLN A 96 8.06 10.47 4.43
CA GLN A 96 8.54 11.86 4.36
C GLN A 96 8.08 12.69 5.56
N HIS A 97 6.90 12.37 6.10
CA HIS A 97 6.31 13.08 7.23
C HIS A 97 5.34 12.16 7.99
N LEU A 98 5.37 12.25 9.32
CA LEU A 98 4.36 11.67 10.20
C LEU A 98 4.08 12.64 11.36
N ASP A 99 2.85 13.11 11.45
CA ASP A 99 2.30 13.79 12.61
C ASP A 99 1.11 12.97 13.14
N VAL A 100 1.37 12.16 14.16
CA VAL A 100 0.36 11.31 14.79
C VAL A 100 -0.72 12.13 15.49
N ALA A 101 -0.34 13.27 16.11
CA ALA A 101 -1.27 14.10 16.86
C ALA A 101 -2.18 14.90 15.92
N GLY A 102 -1.59 15.53 14.90
CA GLY A 102 -2.30 16.23 13.82
C GLY A 102 -3.05 15.30 12.87
N GLY A 103 -2.67 14.02 12.82
CA GLY A 103 -3.33 13.02 11.98
C GLY A 103 -2.90 13.10 10.51
N GLU A 104 -1.64 13.42 10.24
CA GLU A 104 -1.09 13.57 8.88
C GLU A 104 0.09 12.62 8.63
N MET A 105 0.12 12.01 7.45
CA MET A 105 1.24 11.19 7.00
C MET A 105 1.49 11.39 5.50
N VAL A 106 2.76 11.48 5.13
CA VAL A 106 3.22 11.56 3.75
C VAL A 106 4.16 10.43 3.44
N ILE A 107 3.83 9.68 2.39
CA ILE A 107 4.66 8.59 1.88
C ILE A 107 4.92 8.79 0.39
N GLU A 108 6.16 8.55 -0.01
CA GLU A 108 6.54 8.42 -1.42
C GLU A 108 6.90 6.98 -1.75
N VAL A 109 6.55 6.55 -2.96
CA VAL A 109 6.87 5.23 -3.49
C VAL A 109 7.54 5.39 -4.84
N SER A 110 8.80 4.98 -4.94
CA SER A 110 9.48 4.78 -6.23
C SER A 110 9.30 3.35 -6.70
N ASP A 111 9.33 3.12 -8.01
CA ASP A 111 9.19 1.79 -8.62
C ASP A 111 7.89 1.07 -8.20
N SER A 112 6.77 1.79 -8.20
CA SER A 112 5.46 1.19 -7.92
C SER A 112 5.12 0.16 -9.03
N PRO A 113 4.86 -1.11 -8.69
CA PRO A 113 4.51 -2.13 -9.67
C PRO A 113 3.18 -1.83 -10.38
N PHE A 114 2.25 -1.13 -9.70
CA PHE A 114 0.95 -0.76 -10.27
C PHE A 114 1.09 0.31 -11.35
N ALA A 115 1.71 1.45 -11.04
CA ALA A 115 2.03 2.48 -12.02
C ALA A 115 2.87 1.94 -13.20
N ALA A 116 3.89 1.11 -12.93
CA ALA A 116 4.72 0.52 -13.98
C ALA A 116 3.90 -0.38 -14.93
N ALA A 117 3.06 -1.28 -14.40
CA ALA A 117 2.23 -2.16 -15.21
C ALA A 117 1.04 -1.44 -15.87
N TYR A 118 0.53 -0.36 -15.28
CA TYR A 118 -0.53 0.46 -15.89
C TYR A 118 -0.03 1.19 -17.13
N GLY A 119 1.20 1.71 -17.08
CA GLY A 119 1.77 2.57 -18.11
C GLY A 119 1.26 4.02 -18.00
N PRO A 120 1.47 4.84 -19.04
CA PRO A 120 1.06 6.25 -19.03
C PRO A 120 -0.44 6.44 -18.74
N ALA A 121 -0.75 7.39 -17.87
CA ALA A 121 -2.10 7.70 -17.41
C ALA A 121 -2.31 9.21 -17.24
N GLN A 122 -3.57 9.66 -17.20
CA GLN A 122 -3.93 11.06 -16.95
C GLN A 122 -4.03 11.38 -15.45
N THR A 123 -4.28 10.38 -14.61
CA THR A 123 -4.45 10.51 -13.16
C THR A 123 -3.67 9.42 -12.42
N GLY A 124 -3.55 9.54 -11.10
CA GLY A 124 -2.88 8.53 -10.26
C GLY A 124 -3.64 7.20 -10.25
N VAL A 125 -2.92 6.11 -10.44
CA VAL A 125 -3.47 4.75 -10.66
C VAL A 125 -3.15 3.78 -9.53
N CYS A 126 -2.38 4.17 -8.51
CA CYS A 126 -1.92 3.28 -7.44
C CYS A 126 -2.98 3.09 -6.35
N HIS A 127 -4.20 2.73 -6.75
CA HIS A 127 -5.36 2.69 -5.87
C HIS A 127 -5.23 1.67 -4.73
N LEU A 128 -4.58 0.53 -4.96
CA LEU A 128 -4.30 -0.44 -3.90
C LEU A 128 -3.33 0.11 -2.85
N ILE A 129 -2.31 0.86 -3.26
CA ILE A 129 -1.39 1.53 -2.31
C ILE A 129 -2.16 2.57 -1.49
N ARG A 130 -3.00 3.40 -2.13
CA ARG A 130 -3.88 4.34 -1.41
C ARG A 130 -4.70 3.62 -0.34
N GLY A 131 -5.26 2.46 -0.69
CA GLY A 131 -6.01 1.60 0.23
C GLY A 131 -5.17 1.14 1.43
N VAL A 132 -4.02 0.52 1.16
CA VAL A 132 -3.10 0.03 2.21
C VAL A 132 -2.72 1.16 3.17
N LEU A 133 -2.39 2.33 2.64
CA LEU A 133 -2.03 3.50 3.45
C LEU A 133 -3.21 4.06 4.25
N ALA A 134 -4.43 4.02 3.71
CA ALA A 134 -5.62 4.39 4.46
C ALA A 134 -5.90 3.44 5.63
N GLY A 135 -5.78 2.12 5.40
CA GLY A 135 -5.99 1.13 6.45
C GLY A 135 -4.97 1.24 7.58
N MET A 136 -3.70 1.43 7.22
CA MET A 136 -2.63 1.71 8.18
C MET A 136 -2.86 3.04 8.93
N GLY A 137 -3.17 4.12 8.21
CA GLY A 137 -3.40 5.45 8.78
C GLY A 137 -4.57 5.50 9.75
N ALA A 138 -5.66 4.79 9.47
CA ALA A 138 -6.81 4.73 10.37
C ALA A 138 -6.44 4.12 11.74
N GLY A 139 -5.60 3.07 11.74
CA GLY A 139 -5.09 2.47 12.97
C GLY A 139 -4.09 3.35 13.73
N ILE A 140 -3.29 4.15 13.01
CA ILE A 140 -2.31 5.06 13.61
C ILE A 140 -2.98 6.28 14.24
N PHE A 141 -3.94 6.90 13.52
CA PHE A 141 -4.58 8.14 13.96
C PHE A 141 -5.85 7.93 14.78
N GLY A 142 -6.28 6.67 14.94
CA GLY A 142 -7.42 6.28 15.77
C GLY A 142 -8.78 6.73 15.21
N GLY A 143 -8.94 6.78 13.88
CA GLY A 143 -10.17 7.28 13.26
C GLY A 143 -10.21 7.10 11.74
N GLU A 144 -11.26 7.62 11.12
CA GLU A 144 -11.38 7.62 9.65
C GLU A 144 -10.35 8.56 9.02
N VAL A 145 -9.84 8.17 7.84
CA VAL A 145 -8.81 8.91 7.12
C VAL A 145 -9.14 9.01 5.64
N THR A 146 -8.66 10.07 5.01
CA THR A 146 -8.50 10.16 3.57
C THR A 146 -7.12 9.65 3.16
N SER A 147 -7.00 9.13 1.94
CA SER A 147 -5.72 8.74 1.33
C SER A 147 -5.74 9.10 -0.15
N THR A 148 -4.93 10.09 -0.51
CA THR A 148 -4.89 10.69 -1.84
C THR A 148 -3.52 10.47 -2.46
N GLU A 149 -3.50 9.97 -3.70
CA GLU A 149 -2.28 9.97 -4.51
C GLU A 149 -2.18 11.34 -5.22
N THR A 150 -1.27 12.18 -4.77
CA THR A 150 -1.09 13.56 -5.26
C THR A 150 -0.10 13.66 -6.42
N ALA A 151 0.74 12.64 -6.62
CA ALA A 151 1.61 12.49 -7.78
C ALA A 151 1.78 11.00 -8.12
N CYS A 152 2.00 10.66 -9.39
CA CYS A 152 2.17 9.28 -9.85
C CYS A 152 3.23 9.19 -10.95
N THR A 153 4.03 8.12 -10.96
CA THR A 153 4.98 7.90 -12.06
C THR A 153 4.27 7.62 -13.38
N ALA A 154 3.05 7.05 -13.34
CA ALA A 154 2.20 6.87 -14.53
C ALA A 154 1.77 8.20 -15.16
N THR A 155 1.73 9.30 -14.39
CA THR A 155 1.42 10.65 -14.89
C THR A 155 2.68 11.47 -15.18
N GLY A 156 3.86 10.84 -15.17
CA GLY A 156 5.16 11.50 -15.44
C GLY A 156 5.84 12.13 -14.24
N ALA A 157 5.36 11.93 -13.00
CA ALA A 157 6.07 12.38 -11.81
C ALA A 157 7.30 11.50 -11.52
N ALA A 158 8.26 12.02 -10.74
CA ALA A 158 9.47 11.27 -10.37
C ALA A 158 9.17 10.06 -9.45
N THR A 159 8.18 10.19 -8.58
CA THR A 159 7.71 9.16 -7.64
C THR A 159 6.20 9.23 -7.48
N CYS A 160 5.58 8.14 -7.05
CA CYS A 160 4.20 8.19 -6.58
C CYS A 160 4.18 8.79 -5.17
N ARG A 161 3.31 9.76 -4.92
CA ARG A 161 3.25 10.49 -3.64
C ARG A 161 1.84 10.39 -3.07
N PHE A 162 1.77 10.03 -1.79
CA PHE A 162 0.52 9.78 -1.08
C PHE A 162 0.42 10.67 0.16
N GLU A 163 -0.76 11.25 0.37
CA GLU A 163 -1.12 12.02 1.56
C GLU A 163 -2.28 11.34 2.27
N VAL A 164 -2.07 11.02 3.54
CA VAL A 164 -3.09 10.47 4.43
C VAL A 164 -3.40 11.51 5.49
N ARG A 165 -4.69 11.81 5.67
CA ARG A 165 -5.16 12.80 6.66
C ARG A 165 -6.37 12.27 7.41
N ARG A 166 -6.38 12.40 8.73
CA ARG A 166 -7.56 12.12 9.56
C ARG A 166 -8.71 13.07 9.21
N LEU A 167 -9.93 12.53 9.20
CA LEU A 167 -11.18 13.27 8.99
C LEU A 167 -11.59 14.05 10.25
#